data_AF-A0AA46ZSU4-F1
#
_entry.id   AF-A0AA46ZSU4-F1
#
_cell.length_a   1.000
_cell.length_b   1.000
_cell.length_c   1.000
_cell.angle_alpha   90.00
_cell.angle_beta   90.00
_cell.angle_gamma   90.00
#
_symmetry.space_group_name_H-M   'P 1'
#
loop_
_entity.id
_entity.type
_entity.pdbx_description
1 polymer ?
#
loop_
_entity_poly.entity_id
_entity_poly.type
_entity_poly.pdbx_seq_one_letter_code
_entity_poly.pdbx_strand_id
1 'polypeptide(L)'
;MWFSGGKDIPGYEHYRLKHVKTNAVWEAPSAVTSAPMNLHPAHFLYGSTRSSIMGKRLGLRGQLAGLGLGSAALCYLRPDALSVPLGRLSLHRNFNNAKDFVGTTIKGVVGASLAYWEMQHLGYAWEGHWEDFFPPSAVPGRATPAPDFIFASDTDVCLVDAKGSSRPFSEIGSIAKGEWKRQIYPNRNAAFKPGGLPTEGRVIASVLDPNHTGVGLVTAYGRFRKGVVPAVGNGAGIALSPDDPSSSFSAIKAVQKVNFTNVLFLLGLYEIAGFLINDQQTQQTQQSAKAQYGRVAQRTVEIGGIGMVYTGASRFFDLGDQGGWVMRPFCHIATLREVYEAFVLGLGGELSTKQLILPKDMSPVKVGNEPKPKERMVVQSRDGVGAVFERVVNP
;
A
#
# COMPACT_ATOMS: atom_id res chain seq x y z
N MET A 1 0.63 8.52 -24.83
CA MET A 1 -0.70 8.98 -24.40
C MET A 1 -1.01 8.31 -23.08
N TRP A 2 -1.01 9.12 -22.03
CA TRP A 2 -1.45 8.73 -20.69
C TRP A 2 -2.95 8.45 -20.76
N PHE A 3 -3.42 7.33 -20.22
CA PHE A 3 -4.85 7.03 -20.30
C PHE A 3 -5.63 7.99 -19.40
N SER A 4 -6.62 8.68 -19.96
CA SER A 4 -7.58 9.47 -19.20
C SER A 4 -8.71 8.59 -18.70
N GLY A 5 -9.25 8.93 -17.52
CA GLY A 5 -10.36 8.21 -16.91
C GLY A 5 -9.95 6.89 -16.27
N GLY A 6 -10.90 6.28 -15.57
CA GLY A 6 -10.73 4.98 -14.94
C GLY A 6 -10.59 3.85 -15.97
N LYS A 7 -9.78 2.84 -15.64
CA LYS A 7 -9.63 1.61 -16.44
C LYS A 7 -9.81 0.39 -15.58
N ASP A 8 -10.46 -0.63 -16.13
CA ASP A 8 -10.75 -1.85 -15.40
C ASP A 8 -9.53 -2.77 -15.39
N ILE A 9 -9.14 -3.18 -14.17
CA ILE A 9 -8.12 -4.17 -13.90
C ILE A 9 -8.84 -5.46 -13.46
N PRO A 10 -9.00 -6.45 -14.34
CA PRO A 10 -9.65 -7.71 -14.00
C PRO A 10 -8.75 -8.59 -13.12
N GLY A 11 -9.37 -9.39 -12.25
CA GLY A 11 -8.75 -10.57 -11.68
C GLY A 11 -8.91 -11.75 -12.64
N TYR A 12 -7.80 -12.32 -13.11
CA TYR A 12 -7.82 -13.47 -14.03
C TYR A 12 -7.93 -14.80 -13.27
N GLU A 13 -7.08 -15.01 -12.28
CA GLU A 13 -7.04 -16.28 -11.53
C GLU A 13 -6.81 -16.04 -10.03
N HIS A 14 -7.47 -16.86 -9.21
CA HIS A 14 -7.25 -16.93 -7.77
C HIS A 14 -6.92 -18.37 -7.35
N TYR A 15 -5.74 -18.53 -6.77
CA TYR A 15 -5.25 -19.78 -6.18
C TYR A 15 -5.36 -19.71 -4.67
N ARG A 16 -6.18 -20.59 -4.09
CA ARG A 16 -6.29 -20.75 -2.64
C ARG A 16 -5.45 -21.93 -2.16
N LEU A 17 -4.68 -21.71 -1.11
CA LEU A 17 -3.89 -22.74 -0.46
C LEU A 17 -4.79 -23.73 0.28
N LYS A 18 -4.66 -25.02 -0.02
CA LYS A 18 -5.35 -26.10 0.70
C LYS A 18 -4.61 -26.47 1.99
N HIS A 19 -3.30 -26.70 1.87
CA HIS A 19 -2.40 -26.99 2.99
C HIS A 19 -0.93 -26.94 2.55
N VAL A 20 -0.03 -26.89 3.54
CA VAL A 20 1.40 -27.15 3.35
C VAL A 20 1.78 -28.36 4.20
N LYS A 21 2.27 -29.44 3.55
CA LYS A 21 2.92 -30.56 4.22
C LYS A 21 4.43 -30.44 3.99
N THR A 22 4.93 -31.07 2.93
CA THR A 22 6.29 -30.86 2.40
C THR A 22 6.28 -29.79 1.30
N ASN A 23 5.20 -29.75 0.51
CA ASN A 23 4.96 -28.77 -0.54
C ASN A 23 3.64 -28.05 -0.31
N ALA A 24 3.52 -26.84 -0.86
CA ALA A 24 2.27 -26.10 -0.90
C ALA A 24 1.33 -26.74 -1.91
N VAL A 25 0.15 -27.16 -1.45
CA VAL A 25 -0.91 -27.75 -2.28
C VAL A 25 -2.01 -26.71 -2.43
N TRP A 26 -2.40 -26.47 -3.68
CA TRP A 26 -3.35 -25.43 -4.07
C TRP A 26 -4.66 -26.06 -4.55
N GLU A 27 -5.76 -25.36 -4.35
CA GLU A 27 -7.02 -25.65 -5.02
C GLU A 27 -6.90 -25.37 -6.53
N ALA A 28 -7.87 -25.87 -7.31
CA ALA A 28 -7.98 -25.50 -8.72
C ALA A 28 -8.16 -23.97 -8.84
N PRO A 29 -7.56 -23.32 -9.85
CA PRO A 29 -7.72 -21.88 -10.03
C PRO A 29 -9.21 -21.56 -10.20
N SER A 30 -9.66 -20.56 -9.46
CA SER A 30 -11.00 -19.99 -9.63
C SER A 30 -10.88 -18.69 -10.41
N ALA A 31 -11.83 -18.43 -11.31
CA ALA A 31 -11.98 -17.10 -11.88
C ALA A 31 -12.34 -16.13 -10.74
N VAL A 32 -11.74 -14.94 -10.75
CA VAL A 32 -12.09 -13.92 -9.75
C VAL A 32 -13.48 -13.40 -10.09
N THR A 33 -14.46 -13.69 -9.22
CA THR A 33 -15.86 -13.27 -9.41
C THR A 33 -16.15 -11.86 -8.92
N SER A 34 -15.19 -11.20 -8.27
CA SER A 34 -15.34 -9.80 -7.87
C SER A 34 -15.31 -8.88 -9.08
N ALA A 35 -16.02 -7.75 -8.98
CA ALA A 35 -15.99 -6.72 -10.00
C ALA A 35 -14.53 -6.27 -10.27
N PRO A 36 -14.15 -6.00 -11.53
CA PRO A 36 -12.85 -5.45 -11.85
C PRO A 36 -12.56 -4.18 -11.04
N MET A 37 -11.30 -4.01 -10.65
CA MET A 37 -10.87 -2.79 -9.98
C MET A 37 -10.74 -1.67 -11.02
N ASN A 38 -11.54 -0.61 -10.89
CA ASN A 38 -11.41 0.56 -11.74
C ASN A 38 -10.31 1.49 -11.23
N LEU A 39 -9.25 1.67 -12.01
CA LEU A 39 -8.06 2.43 -11.63
C LEU A 39 -7.86 3.67 -12.51
N HIS A 40 -7.95 4.84 -11.88
CA HIS A 40 -7.53 6.13 -12.47
C HIS A 40 -6.00 6.34 -12.32
N PRO A 41 -5.32 7.10 -13.20
CA PRO A 41 -3.91 7.46 -13.01
C PRO A 41 -3.57 8.04 -11.63
N ALA A 42 -4.46 8.84 -11.04
CA ALA A 42 -4.29 9.39 -9.69
C ALA A 42 -4.22 8.28 -8.62
N HIS A 43 -5.00 7.20 -8.76
CA HIS A 43 -4.87 6.04 -7.89
C HIS A 43 -3.50 5.40 -8.09
N PHE A 44 -3.13 5.12 -9.34
CA PHE A 44 -1.85 4.49 -9.66
C PHE A 44 -0.66 5.27 -9.04
N LEU A 45 -0.63 6.60 -9.22
CA LEU A 45 0.37 7.48 -8.63
C LEU A 45 0.34 7.48 -7.10
N TYR A 46 -0.84 7.50 -6.48
CA TYR A 46 -0.94 7.44 -5.02
C TYR A 46 -0.46 6.08 -4.48
N GLY A 47 -0.84 4.98 -5.14
CA GLY A 47 -0.41 3.62 -4.83
C GLY A 47 1.11 3.48 -4.93
N SER A 48 1.71 3.90 -6.05
CA SER A 48 3.16 3.88 -6.24
C SER A 48 3.90 4.72 -5.20
N THR A 49 3.29 5.85 -4.83
CA THR A 49 3.81 6.75 -3.82
C THR A 49 3.78 6.09 -2.44
N ARG A 50 2.62 5.59 -1.99
CA ARG A 50 2.47 4.96 -0.66
C ARG A 50 3.32 3.70 -0.54
N SER A 51 3.36 2.87 -1.57
CA SER A 51 4.16 1.64 -1.63
C SER A 51 5.67 1.89 -1.76
N SER A 52 6.13 3.14 -1.76
CA SER A 52 7.55 3.52 -1.78
C SER A 52 7.98 4.26 -0.50
N ILE A 53 7.07 4.46 0.46
CA ILE A 53 7.38 5.16 1.71
C ILE A 53 8.02 4.19 2.71
N MET A 54 9.29 4.42 3.02
CA MET A 54 9.98 3.82 4.16
C MET A 54 10.32 4.92 5.16
N GLY A 55 9.35 5.35 5.95
CA GLY A 55 9.41 6.62 6.71
C GLY A 55 10.57 6.69 7.71
N LYS A 56 10.89 5.60 8.42
CA LYS A 56 12.02 5.56 9.36
C LYS A 56 13.39 5.61 8.69
N ARG A 57 13.51 5.22 7.41
CA ARG A 57 14.80 5.04 6.72
C ARG A 57 15.06 6.07 5.63
N LEU A 58 14.09 6.25 4.73
CA LEU A 58 14.19 7.11 3.55
C LEU A 58 13.26 8.33 3.64
N GLY A 59 12.35 8.35 4.61
CA GLY A 59 11.45 9.48 4.88
C GLY A 59 10.73 9.92 3.62
N LEU A 60 10.77 11.23 3.35
CA LEU A 60 10.12 11.86 2.20
C LEU A 60 10.73 11.44 0.83
N ARG A 61 11.98 10.97 0.80
CA ARG A 61 12.68 10.68 -0.47
C ARG A 61 12.07 9.50 -1.20
N GLY A 62 11.67 8.45 -0.46
CA GLY A 62 11.00 7.29 -1.03
C GLY A 62 9.66 7.66 -1.69
N GLN A 63 8.91 8.56 -1.07
CA GLN A 63 7.68 9.11 -1.63
C GLN A 63 7.92 9.78 -3.00
N LEU A 64 8.90 10.69 -3.07
CA LEU A 64 9.21 11.43 -4.29
C LEU A 64 9.68 10.50 -5.40
N ALA A 65 10.52 9.52 -5.08
CA ALA A 65 10.94 8.49 -6.02
C ALA A 65 9.74 7.67 -6.52
N GLY A 66 8.83 7.27 -5.63
CA GLY A 66 7.60 6.54 -5.98
C GLY A 66 6.67 7.33 -6.89
N LEU A 67 6.56 8.64 -6.71
CA LEU A 67 5.78 9.53 -7.59
C LEU A 67 6.41 9.62 -8.98
N GLY A 68 7.73 9.83 -9.05
CA GLY A 68 8.46 9.90 -10.33
C GLY A 68 8.43 8.58 -11.10
N LEU A 69 8.65 7.46 -10.40
CA LEU A 69 8.59 6.12 -10.98
C LEU A 69 7.18 5.73 -11.40
N GLY A 70 6.16 6.10 -10.60
CA GLY A 70 4.77 5.89 -10.96
C GLY A 70 4.39 6.65 -12.23
N SER A 71 4.85 7.90 -12.34
CA SER A 71 4.69 8.72 -13.54
C SER A 71 5.37 8.05 -14.74
N ALA A 72 6.62 7.62 -14.61
CA ALA A 72 7.32 6.91 -15.67
C ALA A 72 6.62 5.59 -16.08
N ALA A 73 6.06 4.84 -15.12
CA ALA A 73 5.36 3.59 -15.40
C ALA A 73 4.07 3.80 -16.21
N LEU A 74 3.34 4.88 -15.94
CA LEU A 74 2.16 5.26 -16.72
C LEU A 74 2.49 5.56 -18.20
N CYS A 75 3.72 5.96 -18.54
CA CYS A 75 4.14 6.11 -19.94
C CYS A 75 4.16 4.78 -20.72
N TYR A 76 4.31 3.66 -20.01
CA TYR A 76 4.35 2.32 -20.59
C TYR A 76 3.00 1.60 -20.55
N LEU A 77 2.04 2.11 -19.78
CA LEU A 77 0.67 1.61 -19.75
C LEU A 77 -0.19 2.39 -20.75
N ARG A 78 -0.90 1.68 -21.62
CA ARG A 78 -1.71 2.28 -22.68
C ARG A 78 -3.15 1.78 -22.59
N PRO A 79 -4.14 2.66 -22.82
CA PRO A 79 -5.49 2.18 -23.11
C PRO A 79 -5.43 1.42 -24.44
N ASP A 80 -6.12 0.29 -24.51
CA ASP A 80 -5.84 -0.72 -25.52
C ASP A 80 -5.97 -0.28 -26.99
N ALA A 81 -5.23 -1.00 -27.83
CA ALA A 81 -5.35 -1.00 -29.28
C ALA A 81 -6.68 -1.64 -29.73
N LEU A 82 -7.07 -1.39 -31.00
CA LEU A 82 -8.34 -1.79 -31.64
C LEU A 82 -8.78 -3.27 -31.47
N SER A 83 -7.91 -4.17 -30.98
CA SER A 83 -8.12 -5.62 -30.86
C SER A 83 -8.47 -6.13 -29.45
N VAL A 84 -8.58 -5.27 -28.44
CA VAL A 84 -8.92 -5.66 -27.04
C VAL A 84 -10.21 -4.93 -26.62
N PRO A 85 -11.08 -5.51 -25.77
CA PRO A 85 -12.32 -4.85 -25.37
C PRO A 85 -12.09 -3.44 -24.82
N LEU A 86 -12.92 -2.48 -25.28
CA LEU A 86 -12.91 -1.08 -24.84
C LEU A 86 -12.86 -1.00 -23.30
N GLY A 87 -11.84 -0.31 -22.76
CA GLY A 87 -11.73 -0.02 -21.33
C GLY A 87 -10.57 -0.67 -20.59
N ARG A 88 -9.79 -1.55 -21.24
CA ARG A 88 -8.63 -2.22 -20.63
C ARG A 88 -7.29 -1.51 -20.88
N LEU A 89 -6.32 -1.81 -20.02
CA LEU A 89 -4.94 -1.35 -20.12
C LEU A 89 -4.05 -2.46 -20.68
N SER A 90 -3.06 -2.11 -21.49
CA SER A 90 -1.98 -3.00 -21.91
C SER A 90 -0.61 -2.36 -21.69
N LEU A 91 0.40 -3.22 -21.55
CA LEU A 91 1.78 -2.77 -21.59
C LEU A 91 2.16 -2.47 -23.05
N HIS A 92 2.87 -1.36 -23.27
CA HIS A 92 3.29 -0.97 -24.61
C HIS A 92 4.08 -2.10 -25.29
N ARG A 93 3.69 -2.45 -26.54
CA ARG A 93 4.40 -3.44 -27.39
C ARG A 93 5.94 -3.35 -27.45
N ASN A 94 6.52 -2.16 -27.31
CA ASN A 94 7.97 -1.95 -27.36
C ASN A 94 8.64 -2.06 -25.98
N PHE A 95 7.89 -2.38 -24.92
CA PHE A 95 8.44 -2.49 -23.56
C PHE A 95 9.54 -3.54 -23.45
N ASN A 96 9.47 -4.60 -24.26
CA ASN A 96 10.52 -5.62 -24.33
C ASN A 96 11.87 -5.06 -24.82
N ASN A 97 11.88 -3.89 -25.46
CA ASN A 97 13.10 -3.18 -25.88
C ASN A 97 13.62 -2.20 -24.81
N ALA A 98 12.90 -2.04 -23.69
CA ALA A 98 13.40 -1.23 -22.59
C ALA A 98 14.68 -1.83 -22.03
N LYS A 99 15.61 -0.97 -21.61
CA LYS A 99 16.80 -1.40 -20.90
C LYS A 99 16.40 -2.22 -19.67
N ASP A 100 17.15 -3.26 -19.36
CA ASP A 100 16.86 -4.25 -18.32
C ASP A 100 16.49 -3.65 -16.95
N PHE A 101 17.25 -2.65 -16.48
CA PHE A 101 16.93 -1.97 -15.23
C PHE A 101 15.64 -1.16 -15.32
N VAL A 102 15.39 -0.48 -16.45
CA VAL A 102 14.14 0.25 -16.69
C VAL A 102 12.96 -0.71 -16.70
N GLY A 103 13.05 -1.79 -17.48
CA GLY A 103 11.99 -2.79 -17.59
C GLY A 103 11.70 -3.46 -16.25
N THR A 104 12.72 -3.77 -15.47
CA THR A 104 12.55 -4.36 -14.12
C THR A 104 11.90 -3.39 -13.16
N THR A 105 12.38 -2.14 -13.10
CA THR A 105 11.82 -1.10 -12.22
C THR A 105 10.36 -0.80 -12.55
N ILE A 106 10.02 -0.60 -13.83
CA ILE A 106 8.64 -0.29 -14.23
C ILE A 106 7.71 -1.45 -13.90
N LYS A 107 8.10 -2.71 -14.17
CA LYS A 107 7.29 -3.87 -13.78
C LYS A 107 7.07 -3.93 -12.27
N GLY A 108 8.11 -3.70 -11.48
CA GLY A 108 8.01 -3.66 -10.02
C GLY A 108 7.04 -2.60 -9.53
N VAL A 109 7.13 -1.38 -10.07
CA VAL A 109 6.26 -0.25 -9.70
C VAL A 109 4.81 -0.50 -10.09
N VAL A 110 4.55 -1.03 -11.29
CA VAL A 110 3.19 -1.42 -11.71
C VAL A 110 2.65 -2.50 -10.77
N GLY A 111 3.44 -3.54 -10.50
CA GLY A 111 3.06 -4.63 -9.59
C GLY A 111 2.71 -4.12 -8.18
N ALA A 112 3.57 -3.30 -7.59
CA ALA A 112 3.36 -2.72 -6.27
C ALA A 112 2.12 -1.83 -6.20
N SER A 113 1.91 -0.96 -7.21
CA SER A 113 0.77 -0.05 -7.26
C SER A 113 -0.55 -0.80 -7.40
N LEU A 114 -0.60 -1.84 -8.24
CA LEU A 114 -1.80 -2.65 -8.41
C LEU A 114 -2.08 -3.54 -7.19
N ALA A 115 -1.04 -4.14 -6.59
CA ALA A 115 -1.17 -4.90 -5.35
C ALA A 115 -1.67 -4.03 -4.19
N TYR A 116 -1.20 -2.78 -4.10
CA TYR A 116 -1.67 -1.82 -3.12
C TYR A 116 -3.19 -1.65 -3.21
N TRP A 117 -3.71 -1.35 -4.39
CA TRP A 117 -5.15 -1.11 -4.55
C TRP A 117 -6.01 -2.36 -4.46
N GLU A 118 -5.50 -3.51 -4.91
CA GLU A 118 -6.18 -4.79 -4.73
C GLU A 118 -6.36 -5.11 -3.24
N MET A 119 -5.31 -4.94 -2.42
CA MET A 119 -5.42 -5.13 -0.97
C MET A 119 -6.40 -4.15 -0.32
N GLN A 120 -6.39 -2.90 -0.76
CA GLN A 120 -7.37 -1.90 -0.33
C GLN A 120 -8.79 -2.29 -0.74
N HIS A 121 -9.00 -2.87 -1.92
CA HIS A 121 -10.32 -3.35 -2.33
C HIS A 121 -10.77 -4.52 -1.45
N LEU A 122 -9.85 -5.44 -1.13
CA LEU A 122 -10.08 -6.63 -0.30
C LEU A 122 -10.31 -6.35 1.19
N GLY A 123 -10.19 -5.09 1.64
CA GLY A 123 -10.47 -4.74 3.05
C GLY A 123 -9.25 -4.37 3.89
N TYR A 124 -8.05 -4.37 3.31
CA TYR A 124 -6.82 -4.20 4.07
C TYR A 124 -6.21 -2.81 3.85
N ALA A 125 -5.82 -2.16 4.95
CA ALA A 125 -4.96 -0.98 4.93
C ALA A 125 -3.49 -1.38 4.74
N TRP A 126 -2.71 -0.50 4.10
CA TRP A 126 -1.27 -0.69 3.96
C TRP A 126 -0.59 -0.26 5.25
N GLU A 127 0.31 -1.09 5.77
CA GLU A 127 0.93 -0.82 7.06
C GLU A 127 2.43 -0.51 7.00
N GLY A 128 3.10 -0.93 5.93
CA GLY A 128 4.52 -0.67 5.75
C GLY A 128 5.21 -1.63 4.81
N HIS A 129 6.50 -1.39 4.59
CA HIS A 129 7.39 -2.38 4.01
C HIS A 129 7.80 -3.41 5.06
N TRP A 130 8.09 -4.64 4.64
CA TRP A 130 8.61 -5.68 5.54
C TRP A 130 9.79 -5.19 6.39
N GLU A 131 10.71 -4.44 5.79
CA GLU A 131 11.91 -3.93 6.44
C GLU A 131 11.63 -2.86 7.50
N ASP A 132 10.45 -2.24 7.51
CA ASP A 132 10.06 -1.32 8.58
C ASP A 132 9.79 -2.07 9.91
N PHE A 133 9.47 -3.37 9.83
CA PHE A 133 9.17 -4.25 10.96
C PHE A 133 10.36 -5.12 11.36
N PHE A 134 11.08 -5.64 10.35
CA PHE A 134 12.13 -6.63 10.53
C PHE A 134 13.45 -6.09 9.97
N PRO A 135 14.33 -5.50 10.80
CA PRO A 135 15.61 -5.01 10.31
C PRO A 135 16.49 -6.18 9.82
N PRO A 136 17.38 -5.96 8.83
CA PRO A 136 18.19 -7.02 8.23
C PRO A 136 19.04 -7.82 9.22
N SER A 137 19.38 -7.24 10.38
CA SER A 137 20.14 -7.87 11.46
C SER A 137 19.30 -8.78 12.37
N ALA A 138 17.98 -8.77 12.27
CA ALA A 138 17.08 -9.52 13.15
C ALA A 138 16.81 -10.98 12.73
N VAL A 139 17.31 -11.42 11.57
CA VAL A 139 17.14 -12.80 11.09
C VAL A 139 18.52 -13.45 10.89
N PRO A 140 19.06 -14.15 11.91
CA PRO A 140 20.34 -14.84 11.79
C PRO A 140 20.25 -16.02 10.78
N GLY A 141 21.22 -16.14 9.86
CA GLY A 141 21.54 -17.41 9.19
C GLY A 141 21.27 -17.55 7.68
N ARG A 142 20.53 -16.63 7.05
CA ARG A 142 20.44 -16.44 5.58
C ARG A 142 19.47 -15.27 5.38
N ALA A 143 19.69 -14.42 4.36
CA ALA A 143 18.67 -13.48 3.93
C ALA A 143 17.48 -14.29 3.37
N THR A 144 16.58 -14.72 4.26
CA THR A 144 15.32 -15.37 3.86
C THR A 144 14.61 -14.38 2.94
N PRO A 145 14.25 -14.78 1.71
CA PRO A 145 13.42 -13.94 0.86
C PRO A 145 12.19 -13.46 1.63
N ALA A 146 11.87 -12.18 1.50
CA ALA A 146 10.87 -11.51 2.32
C ALA A 146 9.70 -11.02 1.46
N PRO A 147 8.48 -10.92 2.01
CA PRO A 147 7.41 -10.19 1.34
C PRO A 147 7.80 -8.72 1.13
N ASP A 148 7.19 -8.07 0.15
CA ASP A 148 7.42 -6.64 -0.09
C ASP A 148 6.73 -5.78 0.99
N PHE A 149 5.52 -6.17 1.41
CA PHE A 149 4.61 -5.33 2.19
C PHE A 149 3.90 -6.08 3.31
N ILE A 150 3.41 -5.29 4.27
CA ILE A 150 2.47 -5.73 5.31
C ILE A 150 1.19 -4.92 5.18
N PHE A 151 0.07 -5.62 5.25
CA PHE A 151 -1.28 -5.06 5.21
C PHE A 151 -2.08 -5.57 6.41
N ALA A 152 -3.03 -4.80 6.90
CA ALA A 152 -3.91 -5.23 7.99
C ALA A 152 -5.37 -4.87 7.73
N SER A 153 -6.28 -5.75 8.15
CA SER A 153 -7.70 -5.46 8.30
C SER A 153 -8.02 -5.29 9.79
N ASP A 154 -9.30 -5.19 10.14
CA ASP A 154 -9.74 -5.17 11.54
C ASP A 154 -9.47 -6.50 12.28
N THR A 155 -9.15 -7.58 11.55
CA THR A 155 -9.02 -8.93 12.14
C THR A 155 -7.73 -9.65 11.77
N ASP A 156 -7.07 -9.25 10.68
CA ASP A 156 -6.00 -10.04 10.08
C ASP A 156 -4.80 -9.18 9.71
N VAL A 157 -3.60 -9.74 9.87
CA VAL A 157 -2.36 -9.17 9.35
C VAL A 157 -1.85 -10.05 8.22
N CYS A 158 -1.74 -9.47 7.03
CA CYS A 158 -1.43 -10.14 5.78
C CYS A 158 -0.02 -9.79 5.31
N LEU A 159 0.81 -10.82 5.11
CA LEU A 159 2.09 -10.68 4.40
C LEU A 159 1.82 -10.63 2.89
N VAL A 160 2.27 -9.58 2.20
CA VAL A 160 1.98 -9.39 0.78
C VAL A 160 3.25 -9.25 -0.04
N ASP A 161 3.34 -10.02 -1.11
CA ASP A 161 4.38 -9.89 -2.13
C ASP A 161 3.76 -9.46 -3.46
N ALA A 162 4.31 -8.43 -4.08
CA ALA A 162 3.83 -7.85 -5.31
C ALA A 162 4.78 -8.20 -6.47
N LYS A 163 4.22 -8.67 -7.58
CA LYS A 163 5.03 -9.09 -8.74
C LYS A 163 4.46 -8.51 -10.02
N GLY A 164 5.24 -7.73 -10.76
CA GLY A 164 4.93 -7.39 -12.14
C GLY A 164 5.69 -8.31 -13.09
N SER A 165 4.98 -8.99 -14.00
CA SER A 165 5.62 -9.95 -14.91
C SER A 165 5.14 -9.78 -16.34
N SER A 166 6.11 -9.63 -17.25
CA SER A 166 5.88 -9.61 -18.71
C SER A 166 6.06 -10.99 -19.36
N ARG A 167 6.10 -12.06 -18.56
CA ARG A 167 6.15 -13.44 -19.04
C ARG A 167 4.79 -13.88 -19.61
N PRO A 168 4.74 -14.95 -20.42
CA PRO A 168 3.49 -15.50 -20.93
C PRO A 168 2.46 -15.72 -19.81
N PHE A 169 1.20 -15.38 -20.06
CA PHE A 169 0.12 -15.53 -19.08
C PHE A 169 0.08 -16.92 -18.41
N SER A 170 0.31 -17.98 -19.19
CA SER A 170 0.35 -19.37 -18.71
C SER A 170 1.38 -19.64 -17.60
N GLU A 171 2.40 -18.81 -17.46
CA GLU A 171 3.42 -18.94 -16.41
C GLU A 171 3.05 -18.19 -15.12
N ILE A 172 2.17 -17.19 -15.19
CA ILE A 172 1.96 -16.24 -14.08
C ILE A 172 1.39 -16.93 -12.83
N GLY A 173 0.47 -17.88 -12.99
CA GLY A 173 -0.03 -18.67 -11.88
C GLY A 173 1.06 -19.48 -11.16
N SER A 174 2.06 -19.98 -11.90
CA SER A 174 3.21 -20.68 -11.31
C SER A 174 4.13 -19.75 -10.54
N ILE A 175 4.35 -18.53 -11.04
CA ILE A 175 5.12 -17.47 -10.38
C ILE A 175 4.44 -17.10 -9.06
N ALA A 176 3.13 -16.81 -9.08
CA ALA A 176 2.40 -16.42 -7.87
C ALA A 176 2.51 -17.48 -6.77
N LYS A 177 2.29 -18.76 -7.10
CA LYS A 177 2.43 -19.89 -6.16
C LYS A 177 3.87 -20.10 -5.69
N GLY A 178 4.85 -19.96 -6.58
CA GLY A 178 6.27 -20.11 -6.29
C GLY A 178 6.77 -19.04 -5.32
N GLU A 179 6.43 -17.78 -5.59
CA GLU A 179 6.76 -16.64 -4.72
C GLU A 179 6.07 -16.73 -3.37
N TRP A 180 4.84 -17.27 -3.31
CA TRP A 180 4.18 -17.51 -2.03
C TRP A 180 4.97 -18.50 -1.17
N LYS A 181 5.42 -19.61 -1.77
CA LYS A 181 6.26 -20.59 -1.08
C LYS A 181 7.62 -20.02 -0.67
N ARG A 182 8.20 -19.15 -1.51
CA ARG A 182 9.57 -18.62 -1.34
C ARG A 182 9.65 -17.47 -0.34
N GLN A 183 8.67 -16.56 -0.34
CA GLN A 183 8.73 -15.29 0.39
C GLN A 183 7.66 -15.18 1.49
N ILE A 184 6.49 -15.80 1.32
CA ILE A 184 5.40 -15.69 2.30
C ILE A 184 5.52 -16.75 3.38
N TYR A 185 5.50 -18.03 2.99
CA TYR A 185 5.42 -19.14 3.95
C TYR A 185 6.59 -19.19 4.96
N PRO A 186 7.86 -18.94 4.57
CA PRO A 186 8.97 -18.96 5.54
C PRO A 186 8.86 -17.89 6.62
N ASN A 187 8.17 -16.78 6.33
CA ASN A 187 8.06 -15.60 7.19
C ASN A 187 6.78 -15.58 8.05
N ARG A 188 5.92 -16.61 7.96
CA ARG A 188 4.63 -16.70 8.68
C ARG A 188 4.71 -16.63 10.21
N ASN A 189 5.89 -16.87 10.78
CA ASN A 189 6.11 -16.87 12.24
C ASN A 189 6.94 -15.66 12.70
N ALA A 190 7.13 -14.65 11.85
CA ALA A 190 7.87 -13.46 12.22
C ALA A 190 7.03 -12.59 13.16
N ALA A 191 7.49 -12.41 14.40
CA ALA A 191 6.76 -11.69 15.43
C ALA A 191 6.97 -10.17 15.35
N PHE A 192 5.89 -9.41 15.33
CA PHE A 192 5.94 -7.96 15.38
C PHE A 192 6.37 -7.48 16.78
N LYS A 193 6.90 -6.26 16.85
CA LYS A 193 7.15 -5.57 18.12
C LYS A 193 6.01 -4.57 18.37
N PRO A 194 5.30 -4.62 19.52
CA PRO A 194 5.63 -5.35 20.75
C PRO A 194 5.11 -6.81 20.84
N GLY A 195 4.35 -7.31 19.87
CA GLY A 195 3.91 -8.70 19.84
C GLY A 195 2.99 -9.01 18.65
N GLY A 196 2.56 -10.27 18.55
CA GLY A 196 1.63 -10.73 17.52
C GLY A 196 2.31 -11.29 16.26
N LEU A 197 1.53 -12.02 15.45
CA LEU A 197 1.99 -12.76 14.28
C LEU A 197 1.12 -12.40 13.06
N PRO A 198 1.66 -12.52 11.84
CA PRO A 198 0.81 -12.48 10.66
C PRO A 198 -0.14 -13.70 10.66
N THR A 199 -1.37 -13.48 10.20
CA THR A 199 -2.43 -14.52 10.18
C THR A 199 -2.56 -15.17 8.81
N GLU A 200 -2.08 -14.50 7.77
CA GLU A 200 -2.18 -14.96 6.39
C GLU A 200 -1.13 -14.33 5.48
N GLY A 201 -1.08 -14.80 4.24
CA GLY A 201 -0.31 -14.10 3.23
C GLY A 201 -0.77 -14.34 1.80
N ARG A 202 -0.36 -13.42 0.95
CA ARG A 202 -0.83 -13.29 -0.42
C ARG A 202 0.32 -12.89 -1.34
N VAL A 203 0.31 -13.44 -2.55
CA VAL A 203 1.08 -12.90 -3.68
C VAL A 203 0.09 -12.35 -4.68
N ILE A 204 0.34 -11.12 -5.16
CA ILE A 204 -0.44 -10.47 -6.20
C ILE A 204 0.49 -10.26 -7.40
N ALA A 205 0.29 -11.08 -8.43
CA ALA A 205 1.04 -11.03 -9.68
C ALA A 205 0.25 -10.28 -10.75
N SER A 206 0.76 -9.13 -11.17
CA SER A 206 0.24 -8.38 -12.31
C SER A 206 0.72 -9.02 -13.61
N VAL A 207 -0.24 -9.38 -14.46
CA VAL A 207 -0.03 -9.84 -15.83
C VAL A 207 0.31 -8.63 -16.69
N LEU A 208 1.53 -8.55 -17.17
CA LEU A 208 2.04 -7.50 -18.05
C LEU A 208 2.55 -8.09 -19.37
N ASP A 209 2.03 -9.26 -19.75
CA ASP A 209 2.33 -9.92 -21.02
C ASP A 209 1.80 -9.05 -22.18
N PRO A 210 2.67 -8.52 -23.06
CA PRO A 210 2.23 -7.71 -24.21
C PRO A 210 1.35 -8.47 -25.21
N ASN A 211 1.36 -9.80 -25.18
CA ASN A 211 0.57 -10.66 -26.05
C ASN A 211 -0.75 -11.13 -25.42
N HIS A 212 -1.01 -10.78 -24.16
CA HIS A 212 -2.26 -11.09 -23.48
C HIS A 212 -3.32 -10.00 -23.74
N THR A 213 -4.59 -10.29 -23.45
CA THR A 213 -5.75 -9.39 -23.65
C THR A 213 -5.81 -8.19 -22.69
N GLY A 214 -4.67 -7.76 -22.15
CA GLY A 214 -4.55 -6.65 -21.21
C GLY A 214 -4.01 -7.02 -19.83
N VAL A 215 -3.70 -5.98 -19.07
CA VAL A 215 -3.23 -5.99 -17.68
C VAL A 215 -4.33 -6.50 -16.76
N GLY A 216 -3.98 -7.40 -15.85
CA GLY A 216 -4.87 -7.92 -14.82
C GLY A 216 -4.09 -8.62 -13.73
N LEU A 217 -4.79 -9.26 -12.80
CA LEU A 217 -4.20 -9.81 -11.59
C LEU A 217 -4.38 -11.32 -11.50
N VAL A 218 -3.32 -12.00 -11.06
CA VAL A 218 -3.34 -13.40 -10.63
C VAL A 218 -2.90 -13.43 -9.17
N THR A 219 -3.67 -14.08 -8.31
CA THR A 219 -3.40 -14.08 -6.87
C THR A 219 -3.18 -15.49 -6.33
N ALA A 220 -2.24 -15.62 -5.39
CA ALA A 220 -2.04 -16.83 -4.60
C ALA A 220 -2.19 -16.47 -3.12
N TYR A 221 -3.12 -17.11 -2.42
CA TYR A 221 -3.53 -16.75 -1.07
C TYR A 221 -3.56 -17.97 -0.14
N GLY A 222 -3.16 -17.79 1.11
CA GLY A 222 -3.30 -18.81 2.13
C GLY A 222 -3.32 -18.25 3.54
N ARG A 223 -4.21 -18.79 4.38
CA ARG A 223 -4.19 -18.57 5.83
C ARG A 223 -3.13 -19.44 6.49
N PHE A 224 -2.46 -18.90 7.49
CA PHE A 224 -1.54 -19.68 8.31
C PHE A 224 -2.35 -20.45 9.35
N ARG A 225 -2.23 -21.78 9.35
CA ARG A 225 -2.92 -22.63 10.34
C ARG A 225 -2.28 -22.45 11.72
N LYS A 226 -3.12 -22.53 12.76
CA LYS A 226 -2.79 -22.63 14.19
C LYS A 226 -1.49 -23.41 14.42
N GLY A 227 -0.49 -22.74 14.97
CA GLY A 227 0.75 -23.35 15.42
C GLY A 227 1.22 -22.68 16.69
N VAL A 228 1.69 -23.48 17.66
CA VAL A 228 2.42 -22.99 18.82
C VAL A 228 3.79 -22.51 18.33
N VAL A 229 4.10 -21.23 18.50
CA VAL A 229 5.44 -20.73 18.21
C VAL A 229 6.41 -21.22 19.29
N PRO A 230 7.52 -21.88 18.94
CA PRO A 230 8.59 -22.15 19.90
C PRO A 230 9.20 -20.82 20.34
N ALA A 231 9.26 -20.58 21.65
CA ALA A 231 9.90 -19.39 22.20
C ALA A 231 11.35 -19.29 21.74
N VAL A 232 11.70 -18.19 21.09
CA VAL A 232 13.09 -17.86 20.80
C VAL A 232 13.65 -17.17 22.05
N GLY A 233 14.18 -17.96 22.98
CA GLY A 233 14.84 -17.50 24.20
C GLY A 233 14.51 -18.37 25.41
N ASN A 234 15.48 -18.60 26.30
CA ASN A 234 15.39 -19.41 27.52
C ASN A 234 14.47 -18.82 28.62
N GLY A 235 13.28 -18.35 28.26
CA GLY A 235 12.22 -17.92 29.16
C GLY A 235 10.91 -18.57 28.74
N ALA A 236 10.08 -18.95 29.73
CA ALA A 236 8.81 -19.64 29.53
C ALA A 236 8.04 -19.10 28.31
N GLY A 237 7.82 -19.96 27.32
CA GLY A 237 7.25 -19.55 26.05
C GLY A 237 5.83 -19.05 26.18
N ILE A 238 5.58 -17.79 25.83
CA ILE A 238 4.23 -17.29 25.62
C ILE A 238 3.75 -17.88 24.29
N ALA A 239 2.77 -18.78 24.36
CA ALA A 239 2.14 -19.34 23.18
C ALA A 239 1.35 -18.25 22.45
N LEU A 240 1.99 -17.55 21.51
CA LEU A 240 1.29 -16.67 20.58
C LEU A 240 0.65 -17.54 19.50
N SER A 241 -0.65 -17.79 19.65
CA SER A 241 -1.46 -18.42 18.59
C SER A 241 -2.04 -17.31 17.72
N PRO A 242 -1.90 -17.34 16.37
CA PRO A 242 -2.47 -16.33 15.48
C PRO A 242 -3.97 -16.05 15.70
N ASP A 243 -4.72 -17.05 16.18
CA ASP A 243 -6.16 -16.94 16.45
C ASP A 243 -6.51 -16.50 17.89
N ASP A 244 -5.51 -16.24 18.75
CA ASP A 244 -5.79 -15.58 20.03
C ASP A 244 -6.16 -14.12 19.70
N PRO A 245 -7.39 -13.66 20.00
CA PRO A 245 -7.80 -12.29 19.74
C PRO A 245 -6.78 -11.31 20.30
N SER A 246 -6.21 -11.57 21.48
CA SER A 246 -5.20 -10.69 22.10
C SER A 246 -3.89 -10.62 21.28
N SER A 247 -3.50 -11.71 20.61
CA SER A 247 -2.31 -11.74 19.75
C SER A 247 -2.55 -11.05 18.41
N SER A 248 -3.73 -11.21 17.81
CA SER A 248 -4.12 -10.50 16.58
C SER A 248 -4.26 -9.00 16.86
N PHE A 249 -4.88 -8.64 18.00
CA PHE A 249 -5.02 -7.24 18.39
C PHE A 249 -3.66 -6.57 18.66
N SER A 250 -2.72 -7.31 19.27
CA SER A 250 -1.35 -6.80 19.44
C SER A 250 -0.60 -6.67 18.11
N ALA A 251 -0.83 -7.57 17.14
CA ALA A 251 -0.23 -7.51 15.80
C ALA A 251 -0.75 -6.30 15.01
N ILE A 252 -2.06 -6.11 14.93
CA ILE A 252 -2.70 -5.00 14.18
C ILE A 252 -2.24 -3.66 14.74
N LYS A 253 -2.33 -3.46 16.06
CA LYS A 253 -1.84 -2.24 16.71
C LYS A 253 -0.35 -1.99 16.47
N ALA A 254 0.47 -3.04 16.46
CA ALA A 254 1.90 -2.94 16.16
C ALA A 254 2.13 -2.44 14.74
N VAL A 255 1.41 -3.00 13.75
CA VAL A 255 1.62 -2.63 12.35
C VAL A 255 1.06 -1.23 12.03
N GLN A 256 -0.06 -0.86 12.64
CA GLN A 256 -0.63 0.49 12.57
C GLN A 256 0.33 1.56 13.12
N LYS A 257 1.07 1.27 14.20
CA LYS A 257 2.07 2.21 14.74
C LYS A 257 3.14 2.55 13.68
N VAL A 258 3.62 1.55 12.94
CA VAL A 258 4.63 1.74 11.89
C VAL A 258 4.06 2.53 10.72
N ASN A 259 2.85 2.17 10.27
CA ASN A 259 2.15 2.92 9.23
C ASN A 259 2.03 4.39 9.57
N PHE A 260 1.51 4.71 10.76
CA PHE A 260 1.30 6.09 11.14
C PHE A 260 2.59 6.82 11.45
N THR A 261 3.66 6.14 11.87
CA THR A 261 5.00 6.74 11.86
C THR A 261 5.37 7.22 10.45
N ASN A 262 5.19 6.37 9.44
CA ASN A 262 5.46 6.71 8.05
C ASN A 262 4.57 7.86 7.54
N VAL A 263 3.28 7.86 7.88
CA VAL A 263 2.30 8.90 7.52
C VAL A 263 2.63 10.24 8.19
N LEU A 264 3.05 10.24 9.45
CA LEU A 264 3.39 11.47 10.16
C LEU A 264 4.63 12.14 9.53
N PHE A 265 5.64 11.38 9.12
CA PHE A 265 6.75 11.92 8.32
C PHE A 265 6.29 12.52 7.00
N LEU A 266 5.37 11.83 6.31
CA LEU A 266 4.76 12.30 5.05
C LEU A 266 4.05 13.65 5.24
N LEU A 267 3.36 13.84 6.36
CA LEU A 267 2.62 15.07 6.67
C LEU A 267 3.50 16.19 7.25
N GLY A 268 4.77 15.93 7.56
CA GLY A 268 5.66 16.89 8.21
C GLY A 268 5.47 16.99 9.73
N LEU A 269 4.82 15.98 10.34
CA LEU A 269 4.58 15.88 11.77
C LEU A 269 5.74 15.14 12.47
N TYR A 270 6.95 15.70 12.32
CA TYR A 270 8.21 15.05 12.71
C TYR A 270 8.38 14.77 14.20
N GLU A 271 7.85 15.63 15.09
CA GLU A 271 7.96 15.43 16.54
C GLU A 271 7.13 14.24 17.00
N ILE A 272 5.89 14.12 16.47
CA ILE A 272 5.04 12.97 16.75
C ILE A 272 5.66 11.71 16.15
N ALA A 273 6.14 11.75 14.89
CA ALA A 273 6.78 10.61 14.26
C ALA A 273 8.04 10.14 15.01
N GLY A 274 8.90 11.08 15.43
CA GLY A 274 10.10 10.79 16.20
C GLY A 274 9.79 10.19 17.58
N PHE A 275 8.73 10.65 18.23
CA PHE A 275 8.23 10.06 19.47
C PHE A 275 7.79 8.60 19.28
N LEU A 276 7.15 8.26 18.16
CA LEU A 276 6.72 6.89 17.87
C LEU A 276 7.89 5.94 17.57
N ILE A 277 8.98 6.44 16.97
CA ILE A 277 10.18 5.64 16.68
C ILE A 277 10.94 5.28 17.96
N ASN A 278 11.00 6.20 18.92
CA ASN A 278 11.86 6.05 20.09
C ASN A 278 11.19 5.18 21.15
N ASP A 279 11.76 4.00 21.41
CA ASP A 279 11.31 3.11 22.48
C ASP A 279 11.63 3.69 23.88
N GLN A 280 12.60 4.62 23.97
CA GLN A 280 12.93 5.38 25.18
C GLN A 280 12.28 6.77 25.13
N GLN A 281 11.01 6.83 25.49
CA GLN A 281 10.25 8.07 25.55
C GLN A 281 10.68 8.90 26.76
N THR A 282 11.05 10.16 26.55
CA THR A 282 11.36 11.11 27.62
C THR A 282 10.21 12.10 27.78
N GLN A 283 10.11 12.74 28.94
CA GLN A 283 9.12 13.81 29.14
C GLN A 283 9.27 14.93 28.10
N GLN A 284 10.50 15.22 27.65
CA GLN A 284 10.76 16.24 26.63
C GLN A 284 10.23 15.84 25.25
N THR A 285 10.42 14.59 24.81
CA THR A 285 9.89 14.14 23.51
C THR A 285 8.37 14.06 23.53
N GLN A 286 7.78 13.67 24.66
CA GLN A 286 6.32 13.67 24.84
C GLN A 286 5.74 15.09 24.79
N GLN A 287 6.37 16.06 25.46
CA GLN A 287 5.96 17.47 25.42
C GLN A 287 6.05 18.05 24.00
N SER A 288 7.10 17.71 23.25
CA SER A 288 7.29 18.18 21.87
C SER A 288 6.21 17.63 20.93
N ALA A 289 5.89 16.33 21.04
CA ALA A 289 4.80 15.70 20.30
C ALA A 289 3.43 16.33 20.65
N LYS A 290 3.15 16.56 21.94
CA LYS A 290 1.94 17.25 22.41
C LYS A 290 1.82 18.66 21.85
N ALA A 291 2.91 19.44 21.89
CA ALA A 291 2.93 20.79 21.35
C ALA A 291 2.70 20.81 19.82
N GLN A 292 3.26 19.85 19.08
CA GLN A 292 3.01 19.73 17.64
C GLN A 292 1.56 19.35 17.35
N TYR A 293 0.98 18.40 18.10
CA TYR A 293 -0.43 18.02 17.94
C TYR A 293 -1.39 19.20 18.21
N GLY A 294 -1.12 20.04 19.21
CA GLY A 294 -1.90 21.26 19.44
C GLY A 294 -1.96 22.21 18.23
N ARG A 295 -0.91 22.23 17.40
CA ARG A 295 -0.87 23.01 16.15
C ARG A 295 -1.60 22.34 14.98
N VAL A 296 -1.81 21.02 15.03
CA VAL A 296 -2.55 20.28 13.98
C VAL A 296 -3.98 20.82 13.90
N ALA A 297 -4.67 20.95 15.04
CA ALA A 297 -6.05 21.43 15.11
C ALA A 297 -6.23 22.82 14.47
N GLN A 298 -5.23 23.70 14.63
CA GLN A 298 -5.23 25.07 14.11
C GLN A 298 -4.97 25.16 12.59
N ARG A 299 -4.51 24.07 11.96
CA ARG A 299 -4.13 24.02 10.53
C ARG A 299 -4.97 23.01 9.76
N THR A 300 -6.15 22.67 10.29
CA THR A 300 -7.10 21.79 9.61
C THR A 300 -7.80 22.54 8.48
N VAL A 301 -8.11 21.83 7.41
CA VAL A 301 -8.83 22.34 6.24
C VAL A 301 -9.99 21.39 5.92
N GLU A 302 -11.09 21.96 5.46
CA GLU A 302 -12.21 21.17 4.97
C GLU A 302 -11.99 20.79 3.50
N ILE A 303 -12.17 19.50 3.18
CA ILE A 303 -12.25 19.01 1.81
C ILE A 303 -13.68 18.55 1.55
N GLY A 304 -14.38 19.22 0.62
CA GLY A 304 -15.74 18.86 0.25
C GLY A 304 -15.87 17.38 -0.12
N GLY A 305 -16.91 16.72 0.43
CA GLY A 305 -17.17 15.29 0.26
C GLY A 305 -16.30 14.36 1.13
N ILE A 306 -15.38 14.89 1.93
CA ILE A 306 -14.45 14.12 2.77
C ILE A 306 -14.48 14.60 4.22
N GLY A 307 -14.53 15.92 4.45
CA GLY A 307 -14.57 16.54 5.77
C GLY A 307 -13.23 17.16 6.19
N MET A 308 -13.00 17.24 7.50
CA MET A 308 -11.86 17.95 8.09
C MET A 308 -10.58 17.12 8.07
N VAL A 309 -9.55 17.66 7.44
CA VAL A 309 -8.26 16.99 7.28
C VAL A 309 -7.09 17.90 7.67
N TYR A 310 -5.95 17.30 7.95
CA TYR A 310 -4.65 17.98 7.99
C TYR A 310 -3.90 17.68 6.70
N THR A 311 -3.41 18.70 6.02
CA THR A 311 -2.65 18.54 4.76
C THR A 311 -1.15 18.67 4.97
N GLY A 312 -0.40 17.74 4.36
CA GLY A 312 1.04 17.85 4.23
C GLY A 312 1.47 18.75 3.08
N ALA A 313 2.77 18.84 2.87
CA ALA A 313 3.35 19.69 1.83
C ALA A 313 3.03 19.17 0.41
N SER A 314 2.78 20.10 -0.51
CA SER A 314 2.40 19.81 -1.90
C SER A 314 3.59 19.32 -2.74
N ARG A 315 3.32 18.51 -3.77
CA ARG A 315 4.31 17.92 -4.68
C ARG A 315 3.89 18.14 -6.12
N PHE A 316 4.75 18.74 -6.91
CA PHE A 316 4.52 18.92 -8.34
C PHE A 316 5.03 17.70 -9.13
N PHE A 317 4.31 17.33 -10.17
CA PHE A 317 4.75 16.37 -11.17
C PHE A 317 4.11 16.72 -12.52
N ASP A 318 4.78 16.35 -13.61
CA ASP A 318 4.35 16.65 -14.97
C ASP A 318 4.04 15.35 -15.71
N LEU A 319 2.84 15.29 -16.29
CA LEU A 319 2.37 14.16 -17.08
C LEU A 319 2.46 14.46 -18.61
N GLY A 320 3.38 15.32 -19.02
CA GLY A 320 3.60 15.72 -20.41
C GLY A 320 2.36 16.41 -20.99
N ASP A 321 1.77 15.80 -22.02
CA ASP A 321 0.58 16.36 -22.71
C ASP A 321 -0.65 16.54 -21.80
N GLN A 322 -0.70 15.87 -20.65
CA GLN A 322 -1.77 16.08 -19.65
C GLN A 322 -1.50 17.26 -18.71
N GLY A 323 -0.33 17.88 -18.81
CA GLY A 323 0.10 19.06 -18.06
C GLY A 323 0.64 18.74 -16.67
N GLY A 324 0.97 19.81 -15.96
CA GLY A 324 1.44 19.77 -14.58
C GLY A 324 0.32 19.50 -13.57
N TRP A 325 0.64 18.76 -12.53
CA TRP A 325 -0.25 18.39 -11.44
C TRP A 325 0.40 18.62 -10.09
N VAL A 326 -0.43 18.88 -9.09
CA VAL A 326 -0.02 18.98 -7.69
C VAL A 326 -0.71 17.88 -6.91
N MET A 327 0.08 17.04 -6.24
CA MET A 327 -0.38 16.09 -5.23
C MET A 327 -0.16 16.69 -3.83
N ARG A 328 -1.23 16.79 -3.04
CA ARG A 328 -1.19 17.23 -1.64
C ARG A 328 -1.67 16.11 -0.72
N PRO A 329 -0.78 15.43 0.03
CA PRO A 329 -1.19 14.38 0.95
C PRO A 329 -2.00 14.96 2.11
N PHE A 330 -2.92 14.18 2.66
CA PHE A 330 -3.70 14.55 3.83
C PHE A 330 -3.97 13.35 4.74
N CYS A 331 -4.37 13.63 5.97
CA CYS A 331 -4.95 12.65 6.89
C CYS A 331 -6.15 13.27 7.60
N HIS A 332 -7.20 12.46 7.81
CA HIS A 332 -8.37 12.85 8.59
C HIS A 332 -7.99 13.29 10.00
N ILE A 333 -8.61 14.36 10.48
CA ILE A 333 -8.34 14.84 11.85
C ILE A 333 -8.78 13.81 12.90
N ALA A 334 -9.85 13.07 12.63
CA ALA A 334 -10.32 11.98 13.47
C ALA A 334 -9.27 10.86 13.57
N THR A 335 -8.69 10.46 12.43
CA THR A 335 -7.59 9.48 12.41
C THR A 335 -6.37 9.99 13.17
N LEU A 336 -5.94 11.25 12.95
CA LEU A 336 -4.81 11.82 13.70
C LEU A 336 -5.06 11.87 15.22
N ARG A 337 -6.32 12.08 15.63
CA ARG A 337 -6.71 12.00 17.04
C ARG A 337 -6.58 10.59 17.58
N GLU A 338 -7.13 9.59 16.88
CA GLU A 338 -7.03 8.18 17.26
C GLU A 338 -5.54 7.77 17.41
N VAL A 339 -4.69 8.17 16.47
CA VAL A 339 -3.23 7.94 16.52
C VAL A 339 -2.59 8.58 17.76
N TYR A 340 -2.92 9.84 18.03
CA TYR A 340 -2.40 10.57 19.18
C TYR A 340 -2.82 9.92 20.51
N GLU A 341 -4.10 9.56 20.64
CA GLU A 341 -4.64 8.91 21.84
C GLU A 341 -4.06 7.50 22.03
N ALA A 342 -3.99 6.70 20.97
CA ALA A 342 -3.50 5.32 21.01
C ALA A 342 -2.00 5.22 21.31
N PHE A 343 -1.18 6.08 20.69
CA PHE A 343 0.26 5.90 20.69
C PHE A 343 1.06 6.97 21.44
N VAL A 344 0.51 8.19 21.61
CA VAL A 344 1.20 9.26 22.36
C VAL A 344 0.71 9.34 23.80
N LEU A 345 -0.59 9.19 24.02
CA LEU A 345 -1.17 9.16 25.36
C LEU A 345 -1.26 7.75 25.95
N GLY A 346 -1.23 6.71 25.11
CA GLY A 346 -1.41 5.32 25.55
C GLY A 346 -2.84 5.00 26.04
N LEU A 347 -3.83 5.81 25.64
CA LEU A 347 -5.22 5.72 26.09
C LEU A 347 -6.13 4.99 25.08
N GLY A 348 -5.67 4.79 23.85
CA GLY A 348 -6.46 4.22 22.76
C GLY A 348 -6.19 2.74 22.47
N GLY A 349 -7.18 2.09 21.86
CA GLY A 349 -7.08 0.73 21.31
C GLY A 349 -6.47 0.72 19.91
N GLU A 350 -7.00 -0.14 19.05
CA GLU A 350 -6.70 -0.14 17.62
C GLU A 350 -7.32 1.05 16.91
N LEU A 351 -6.74 1.43 15.79
CA LEU A 351 -7.25 2.51 14.97
C LEU A 351 -8.36 1.99 14.06
N SER A 352 -9.40 2.81 13.89
CA SER A 352 -10.55 2.44 13.08
C SER A 352 -10.22 2.46 11.59
N THR A 353 -10.68 1.45 10.86
CA THR A 353 -10.65 1.48 9.40
C THR A 353 -11.66 2.50 8.86
N LYS A 354 -11.28 3.19 7.79
CA LYS A 354 -12.11 4.17 7.09
C LYS A 354 -12.64 3.59 5.79
N GLN A 355 -13.76 4.13 5.34
CA GLN A 355 -14.28 3.82 4.02
C GLN A 355 -13.27 4.23 2.95
N LEU A 356 -13.05 3.33 2.00
CA LEU A 356 -12.22 3.60 0.84
C LEU A 356 -12.92 4.62 -0.07
N ILE A 357 -12.23 5.70 -0.45
CA ILE A 357 -12.73 6.63 -1.46
C ILE A 357 -11.95 6.40 -2.74
N LEU A 358 -12.60 5.69 -3.66
CA LEU A 358 -12.18 5.54 -5.04
C LEU A 358 -12.93 6.56 -5.89
N PRO A 359 -12.30 7.66 -6.37
CA PRO A 359 -12.95 8.59 -7.27
C PRO A 359 -13.45 7.85 -8.52
N LYS A 360 -14.75 7.97 -8.78
CA LYS A 360 -15.40 7.37 -9.96
C LYS A 360 -15.20 8.22 -11.22
N ASP A 361 -15.12 9.55 -11.09
CA ASP A 361 -14.84 10.49 -12.19
C ASP A 361 -14.32 11.84 -11.67
N MET A 362 -13.59 12.57 -12.52
CA MET A 362 -13.13 13.94 -12.23
C MET A 362 -14.33 14.87 -12.07
N SER A 363 -14.59 15.33 -10.85
CA SER A 363 -15.60 16.36 -10.64
C SER A 363 -14.95 17.73 -10.84
N PRO A 364 -15.47 18.59 -11.74
CA PRO A 364 -15.05 19.98 -11.79
C PRO A 364 -15.35 20.64 -10.43
N VAL A 365 -14.32 21.10 -9.72
CA VAL A 365 -14.50 21.84 -8.46
C VAL A 365 -14.36 23.32 -8.74
N LYS A 366 -15.44 24.09 -8.47
CA LYS A 366 -15.35 25.56 -8.41
C LYS A 366 -14.55 25.94 -7.16
N VAL A 367 -13.37 26.52 -7.35
CA VAL A 367 -12.59 27.12 -6.26
C VAL A 367 -12.81 28.64 -6.34
N GLY A 368 -13.73 29.16 -5.53
CA GLY A 368 -14.02 30.60 -5.48
C GLY A 368 -14.52 31.20 -6.81
N ASN A 369 -14.05 32.41 -7.13
CA ASN A 369 -14.39 33.17 -8.34
C ASN A 369 -13.52 32.81 -9.56
N GLU A 370 -12.84 31.67 -9.57
CA GLU A 370 -11.99 31.30 -10.71
C GLU A 370 -12.83 30.96 -11.96
N PRO A 371 -12.43 31.46 -13.14
CA PRO A 371 -13.23 31.37 -14.38
C PRO A 371 -13.26 29.97 -15.02
N LYS A 372 -12.46 29.01 -14.54
CA LYS A 372 -12.47 27.62 -15.02
C LYS A 372 -12.53 26.65 -13.84
N PRO A 373 -13.30 25.55 -13.92
CA PRO A 373 -13.28 24.54 -12.88
C PRO A 373 -11.88 23.93 -12.79
N LYS A 374 -11.31 23.89 -11.58
CA LYS A 374 -10.08 23.14 -11.33
C LYS A 374 -10.42 21.65 -11.39
N GLU A 375 -9.70 20.92 -12.25
CA GLU A 375 -9.71 19.45 -12.23
C GLU A 375 -9.09 19.02 -10.90
N ARG A 376 -9.94 18.51 -10.01
CA ARG A 376 -9.56 18.05 -8.69
C ARG A 376 -10.00 16.61 -8.53
N MET A 377 -9.08 15.79 -8.06
CA MET A 377 -9.38 14.42 -7.64
C MET A 377 -8.96 14.23 -6.21
N VAL A 378 -9.69 13.39 -5.49
CA VAL A 378 -9.27 12.99 -4.16
C VAL A 378 -9.26 11.48 -4.08
N VAL A 379 -8.14 10.96 -3.57
CA VAL A 379 -7.90 9.54 -3.37
C VAL A 379 -7.69 9.30 -1.88
N GLN A 380 -8.37 8.31 -1.30
CA GLN A 380 -8.24 7.96 0.12
C GLN A 380 -8.10 6.45 0.30
N SER A 381 -7.11 6.04 1.10
CA SER A 381 -6.93 4.66 1.56
C SER A 381 -7.69 4.36 2.85
N ARG A 382 -7.82 3.08 3.21
CA ARG A 382 -8.57 2.61 4.39
C ARG A 382 -8.00 3.05 5.73
N ASP A 383 -6.78 3.54 5.77
CA ASP A 383 -6.16 4.16 6.94
C ASP A 383 -6.65 5.61 7.18
N GLY A 384 -7.50 6.17 6.30
CA GLY A 384 -7.93 7.57 6.40
C GLY A 384 -6.85 8.57 5.96
N VAL A 385 -5.82 8.09 5.27
CA VAL A 385 -4.78 8.90 4.62
C VAL A 385 -5.12 8.98 3.13
N GLY A 386 -4.79 10.08 2.51
CA GLY A 386 -5.09 10.27 1.09
C GLY A 386 -4.23 11.35 0.45
N ALA A 387 -4.58 11.67 -0.79
CA ALA A 387 -4.04 12.83 -1.47
C ALA A 387 -5.09 13.52 -2.33
N VAL A 388 -5.00 14.85 -2.36
CA VAL A 388 -5.70 15.67 -3.34
C VAL A 388 -4.78 15.88 -4.53
N PHE A 389 -5.29 15.62 -5.72
CA PHE A 389 -4.64 15.92 -6.98
C PHE A 389 -5.33 17.11 -7.63
N GLU A 390 -4.58 18.15 -7.96
CA GLU A 390 -5.09 19.37 -8.58
C GLU A 390 -4.26 19.66 -9.84
N ARG A 391 -4.93 19.90 -10.97
CA ARG A 391 -4.22 20.30 -12.18
C ARG A 391 -3.69 21.72 -12.04
N VAL A 392 -2.45 21.93 -12.46
CA VAL A 392 -1.88 23.27 -12.57
C VAL A 392 -2.48 23.91 -13.80
N VAL A 393 -3.37 24.88 -13.59
CA VAL A 393 -3.84 25.75 -14.67
C VAL A 393 -2.69 26.71 -14.95
N ASN A 394 -2.00 26.55 -16.09
CA ASN A 394 -1.07 27.57 -16.55
C ASN A 394 -1.84 28.90 -16.65
N PRO A 395 -1.33 30.00 -16.05
CA PRO A 395 -1.95 31.31 -16.18
C PRO A 395 -2.02 31.78 -17.64
#